data_AF-A0AB34T8X9-F1
#
_entry.id   AF-A0AB34T8X9-F1
#
_cell.length_a   1.000
_cell.length_b   1.000
_cell.length_c   1.000
_cell.angle_alpha   90.00
_cell.angle_beta   90.00
_cell.angle_gamma   90.00
#
_symmetry.space_group_name_H-M   'P 1'
#
loop_
_entity.id
_entity.type
_entity.pdbx_description
1 polymer ?
#
loop_
_entity_poly.entity_id
_entity_poly.type
_entity_poly.pdbx_seq_one_letter_code
_entity_poly.pdbx_strand_id
1 'polypeptide(L)'
;MVMQVAGMVSPYWMANPLEAPRLSDLWHTMWTGSDEHDDPGFMPPVTTISPMPIPSPLLPAGRQMTIMYLTNPAVWLPDRINAFQLGESPDSYHMRLTLTLDMLGHITNDADTGLPVPTPITMDDQSDEHLSQLAGMLTGQLSWDNRAQTLVDQMQEKLDEALPDGYRMNDWVDMGRLLAHGASVTSTLLAAQTAYAYSMEPGTEPRQTALDIITWLKTNRPTLFNLPSPQPQAVYDWWHEHAADANPYLDLLADMGAETKQACDSVKTLLAQE
;
A
#
# COMPACT_ATOMS: atom_id res chain seq x y z
N MET A 1 10.20 6.14 -21.94
CA MET A 1 10.43 6.70 -20.59
C MET A 1 9.21 6.49 -19.71
N VAL A 2 8.00 6.93 -20.10
CA VAL A 2 6.75 6.72 -19.34
C VAL A 2 6.49 5.25 -18.97
N MET A 3 6.65 4.31 -19.92
CA MET A 3 6.51 2.86 -19.66
C MET A 3 7.52 2.30 -18.65
N GLN A 4 8.70 2.92 -18.52
CA GLN A 4 9.76 2.46 -17.60
C GLN A 4 9.45 2.84 -16.16
N VAL A 5 8.74 3.95 -15.96
CA VAL A 5 8.33 4.50 -14.66
C VAL A 5 7.07 3.80 -14.16
N ALA A 6 6.09 3.59 -15.04
CA ALA A 6 4.85 2.89 -14.74
C ALA A 6 5.04 1.39 -14.47
N GLY A 7 6.15 0.79 -14.91
CA GLY A 7 6.49 -0.60 -14.66
C GLY A 7 7.20 -0.87 -13.33
N MET A 8 7.57 0.17 -12.57
CA MET A 8 8.21 0.02 -11.26
C MET A 8 7.16 -0.15 -10.16
N VAL A 9 6.79 -1.41 -9.92
CA VAL A 9 5.73 -1.77 -8.99
C VAL A 9 6.36 -2.31 -7.71
N SER A 10 6.06 -1.67 -6.58
CA SER A 10 6.50 -2.07 -5.25
C SER A 10 5.40 -1.77 -4.24
N PRO A 11 5.23 -2.56 -3.18
CA PRO A 11 4.33 -2.23 -2.08
C PRO A 11 4.79 -0.99 -1.28
N TYR A 12 5.98 -0.44 -1.55
CA TYR A 12 6.61 0.60 -0.76
C TYR A 12 6.71 1.98 -1.44
N TRP A 13 6.20 2.13 -2.67
CA TRP A 13 6.08 3.41 -3.34
C TRP A 13 5.00 3.39 -4.44
N MET A 14 4.46 4.55 -4.77
CA MET A 14 3.53 4.72 -5.88
C MET A 14 4.02 5.81 -6.83
N ALA A 15 4.28 5.43 -8.09
CA ALA A 15 4.80 6.37 -9.08
C ALA A 15 3.71 7.30 -9.66
N ASN A 16 2.46 6.85 -9.76
CA ASN A 16 1.35 7.68 -10.24
C ASN A 16 0.24 7.75 -9.18
N PRO A 17 0.07 8.87 -8.46
CA PRO A 17 -0.93 9.01 -7.42
C PRO A 17 -2.37 8.98 -7.95
N LEU A 18 -2.58 9.22 -9.25
CA LEU A 18 -3.90 9.17 -9.87
C LEU A 18 -4.44 7.74 -9.98
N GLU A 19 -3.59 6.72 -9.83
CA GLU A 19 -4.01 5.32 -9.83
C GLU A 19 -4.63 4.91 -8.49
N ALA A 20 -4.33 5.59 -7.38
CA ALA A 20 -4.78 5.16 -6.05
C ALA A 20 -6.31 5.01 -5.93
N PRO A 21 -7.15 5.95 -6.41
CA PRO A 21 -8.61 5.76 -6.39
C PRO A 21 -9.06 4.57 -7.23
N ARG A 22 -8.51 4.41 -8.45
CA ARG A 22 -8.86 3.29 -9.34
C ARG A 22 -8.47 1.94 -8.73
N LEU A 23 -7.30 1.87 -8.12
CA LEU A 23 -6.84 0.66 -7.42
C LEU A 23 -7.69 0.40 -6.18
N SER A 24 -8.04 1.43 -5.42
CA SER A 24 -8.97 1.32 -4.29
C SER A 24 -10.31 0.70 -4.73
N ASP A 25 -10.91 1.20 -5.81
CA ASP A 25 -12.18 0.70 -6.35
C ASP A 25 -12.07 -0.74 -6.85
N LEU A 26 -10.95 -1.07 -7.51
CA LEU A 26 -10.64 -2.42 -7.94
C LEU A 26 -10.60 -3.39 -6.75
N TRP A 27 -9.80 -3.08 -5.73
CA TRP A 27 -9.65 -3.94 -4.55
C TRP A 27 -10.94 -4.04 -3.75
N HIS A 28 -11.69 -2.94 -3.64
CA HIS A 28 -13.00 -2.95 -3.02
C HIS A 28 -13.95 -3.92 -3.72
N THR A 29 -14.10 -3.81 -5.04
CA THR A 29 -14.94 -4.70 -5.84
C THR A 29 -14.53 -6.16 -5.66
N MET A 30 -13.22 -6.40 -5.68
CA MET A 30 -12.61 -7.71 -5.55
C MET A 30 -12.82 -8.35 -4.16
N TRP A 31 -12.90 -7.55 -3.10
CA TRP A 31 -12.97 -8.03 -1.71
C TRP A 31 -14.37 -8.00 -1.10
N THR A 32 -15.21 -7.04 -1.46
CA THR A 32 -16.55 -6.90 -0.87
C THR A 32 -17.68 -7.09 -1.87
N GLY A 33 -17.35 -7.35 -3.15
CA GLY A 33 -18.33 -7.49 -4.22
C GLY A 33 -18.69 -6.17 -4.89
N SER A 34 -19.48 -6.24 -5.98
CA SER A 34 -19.85 -5.08 -6.82
C SER A 34 -21.04 -4.27 -6.30
N ASP A 35 -21.81 -4.83 -5.37
CA ASP A 35 -23.09 -4.28 -4.95
C ASP A 35 -22.89 -3.37 -3.72
N GLU A 36 -23.29 -2.09 -3.86
CA GLU A 36 -23.29 -0.98 -2.89
C GLU A 36 -21.93 -0.28 -2.66
N HIS A 37 -21.79 0.93 -3.23
CA HIS A 37 -20.64 1.83 -3.10
C HIS A 37 -20.75 2.82 -1.91
N ASP A 38 -21.65 2.56 -0.96
CA ASP A 38 -22.26 3.66 -0.20
C ASP A 38 -21.63 3.97 1.18
N ASP A 39 -20.51 3.32 1.57
CA ASP A 39 -19.78 3.76 2.78
C ASP A 39 -18.25 3.76 2.64
N PRO A 40 -17.65 4.87 2.16
CA PRO A 40 -16.20 5.03 2.06
C PRO A 40 -15.48 5.19 3.41
N GLY A 41 -16.20 5.22 4.54
CA GLY A 41 -15.64 5.55 5.86
C GLY A 41 -14.81 4.46 6.55
N PHE A 42 -14.82 3.22 6.04
CA PHE A 42 -14.34 2.04 6.79
C PHE A 42 -13.14 1.29 6.21
N MET A 43 -12.61 1.68 5.04
CA MET A 43 -11.40 1.05 4.51
C MET A 43 -10.27 2.08 4.50
N PRO A 44 -9.10 1.84 5.11
CA PRO A 44 -7.89 2.47 4.63
C PRO A 44 -7.59 1.82 3.28
N PRO A 45 -7.93 2.46 2.15
CA PRO A 45 -7.70 1.87 0.85
C PRO A 45 -6.23 2.00 0.48
N VAL A 46 -5.88 1.54 -0.71
CA VAL A 46 -4.62 1.90 -1.39
C VAL A 46 -4.30 3.37 -1.15
N THR A 47 -3.09 3.63 -0.64
CA THR A 47 -2.66 4.98 -0.32
C THR A 47 -1.95 5.59 -1.52
N THR A 48 -1.79 6.91 -1.53
CA THR A 48 -1.03 7.59 -2.59
C THR A 48 0.48 7.40 -2.48
N ILE A 49 0.93 6.65 -1.49
CA ILE A 49 2.34 6.31 -1.24
C ILE A 49 2.63 4.83 -1.45
N SER A 50 1.59 3.99 -1.66
CA SER A 50 1.74 2.54 -1.83
C SER A 50 0.53 1.95 -2.55
N PRO A 51 0.75 1.12 -3.59
CA PRO A 51 -0.30 0.37 -4.26
C PRO A 51 -0.79 -0.86 -3.47
N MET A 52 -0.12 -1.22 -2.37
CA MET A 52 -0.47 -2.38 -1.56
C MET A 52 -1.87 -2.20 -0.95
N PRO A 53 -2.78 -3.16 -1.10
CA PRO A 53 -4.09 -3.04 -0.49
C PRO A 53 -4.05 -3.66 0.93
N ILE A 54 -4.38 -2.86 1.94
CA ILE A 54 -4.42 -3.30 3.34
C ILE A 54 -5.86 -3.15 3.85
N PRO A 55 -6.64 -4.24 3.99
CA PRO A 55 -8.02 -4.14 4.45
C PRO A 55 -8.09 -3.77 5.93
N SER A 56 -9.16 -3.09 6.32
CA SER A 56 -9.56 -3.01 7.73
C SER A 56 -9.96 -4.40 8.22
N PRO A 57 -9.64 -4.84 9.46
CA PRO A 57 -10.24 -6.06 10.02
C PRO A 57 -11.74 -5.95 10.26
N LEU A 58 -12.23 -4.73 10.50
CA LEU A 58 -13.61 -4.48 10.91
C LEU A 58 -14.42 -4.04 9.71
N LEU A 59 -15.40 -4.85 9.34
CA LEU A 59 -16.44 -4.49 8.39
C LEU A 59 -17.78 -4.30 9.10
N PRO A 60 -18.59 -3.31 8.67
CA PRO A 60 -19.93 -3.14 9.20
C PRO A 60 -20.79 -4.41 9.09
N ALA A 61 -21.66 -4.61 10.08
CA ALA A 61 -22.62 -5.70 10.06
C ALA A 61 -23.49 -5.67 8.80
N GLY A 62 -23.62 -6.82 8.13
CA GLY A 62 -24.42 -6.95 6.91
C GLY A 62 -23.66 -6.69 5.62
N ARG A 63 -22.37 -6.31 5.67
CA ARG A 63 -21.56 -6.14 4.47
C ARG A 63 -21.22 -7.49 3.83
N GLN A 64 -21.31 -7.55 2.51
CA GLN A 64 -20.85 -8.71 1.73
C GLN A 64 -19.31 -8.75 1.69
N MET A 65 -18.77 -9.97 1.69
CA MET A 65 -17.33 -10.23 1.55
C MET A 65 -17.13 -11.38 0.58
N THR A 66 -16.08 -11.28 -0.23
CA THR A 66 -15.63 -12.38 -1.09
C THR A 66 -14.70 -13.30 -0.32
N ILE A 67 -14.47 -14.51 -0.85
CA ILE A 67 -13.48 -15.44 -0.31
C ILE A 67 -12.07 -14.83 -0.26
N MET A 68 -11.77 -13.88 -1.15
CA MET A 68 -10.47 -13.23 -1.20
C MET A 68 -10.25 -12.27 -0.03
N TYR A 69 -11.32 -11.65 0.49
CA TYR A 69 -11.24 -10.90 1.74
C TYR A 69 -11.02 -11.86 2.92
N LEU A 70 -11.79 -12.96 2.99
CA LEU A 70 -11.66 -13.95 4.06
C LEU A 70 -10.30 -14.66 4.06
N THR A 71 -9.65 -14.80 2.91
CA THR A 71 -8.29 -15.38 2.81
C THR A 71 -7.19 -14.34 2.97
N ASN A 72 -7.50 -13.06 3.20
CA ASN A 72 -6.47 -12.04 3.36
C ASN A 72 -5.76 -12.19 4.73
N PRO A 73 -4.42 -12.32 4.77
CA PRO A 73 -3.68 -12.48 6.03
C PRO A 73 -3.85 -11.30 6.99
N ALA A 74 -4.04 -10.08 6.49
CA ALA A 74 -4.18 -8.89 7.33
C ALA A 74 -5.39 -8.99 8.27
N VAL A 75 -6.48 -9.63 7.82
CA VAL A 75 -7.73 -9.79 8.57
C VAL A 75 -7.53 -10.68 9.81
N TRP A 76 -6.57 -11.60 9.75
CA TRP A 76 -6.31 -12.59 10.81
C TRP A 76 -5.06 -12.27 11.64
N LEU A 77 -4.43 -11.11 11.44
CA LEU A 77 -3.38 -10.65 12.34
C LEU A 77 -3.97 -10.46 13.76
N PRO A 78 -3.21 -10.78 14.83
CA PRO A 78 -3.65 -10.54 16.20
C PRO A 78 -4.09 -9.09 16.40
N ASP A 79 -5.19 -8.86 17.13
CA ASP A 79 -5.78 -7.52 17.34
C ASP A 79 -4.76 -6.47 17.77
N ARG A 80 -3.83 -6.85 18.64
CA ARG A 80 -2.78 -5.93 19.11
C ARG A 80 -1.94 -5.37 17.97
N ILE A 81 -1.72 -6.14 16.90
CA ILE A 81 -0.98 -5.75 15.70
C ILE A 81 -1.89 -5.03 14.71
N ASN A 82 -3.09 -5.55 14.47
CA ASN A 82 -3.99 -5.00 13.48
C ASN A 82 -4.70 -3.71 13.93
N ALA A 83 -4.67 -3.38 15.22
CA ALA A 83 -5.27 -2.17 15.72
C ALA A 83 -4.44 -0.92 15.36
N PHE A 84 -5.15 0.17 15.07
CA PHE A 84 -4.58 1.50 14.95
C PHE A 84 -4.10 2.01 16.31
N GLN A 85 -2.85 2.49 16.38
CA GLN A 85 -2.26 2.91 17.64
C GLN A 85 -2.41 4.42 17.89
N LEU A 86 -2.33 4.83 19.16
CA LEU A 86 -2.40 6.25 19.50
C LEU A 86 -1.24 7.03 18.87
N GLY A 87 -1.58 8.08 18.12
CA GLY A 87 -0.59 8.92 17.41
C GLY A 87 -0.04 8.28 16.14
N GLU A 88 -0.60 7.16 15.69
CA GLU A 88 -0.34 6.62 14.35
C GLU A 88 -1.12 7.44 13.31
N SER A 89 -0.58 7.60 12.11
CA SER A 89 -1.31 8.15 10.96
C SER A 89 -1.80 6.99 10.06
N PRO A 90 -2.82 7.21 9.20
CA PRO A 90 -3.26 6.18 8.25
C PRO A 90 -2.12 5.60 7.40
N ASP A 91 -1.26 6.46 6.86
CA ASP A 91 -0.09 6.05 6.07
C ASP A 91 0.93 5.25 6.91
N SER A 92 1.15 5.63 8.18
CA SER A 92 2.05 4.90 9.09
C SER A 92 1.50 3.52 9.45
N TYR A 93 0.21 3.43 9.77
CA TYR A 93 -0.50 2.18 10.01
C TYR A 93 -0.40 1.25 8.80
N HIS A 94 -0.66 1.81 7.61
CA HIS A 94 -0.56 1.08 6.36
C HIS A 94 0.85 0.53 6.16
N MET A 95 1.89 1.36 6.27
CA MET A 95 3.27 0.91 6.10
C MET A 95 3.70 -0.13 7.14
N ARG A 96 3.25 0.02 8.39
CA ARG A 96 3.52 -0.96 9.44
C ARG A 96 2.90 -2.31 9.12
N LEU A 97 1.66 -2.34 8.64
CA LEU A 97 1.00 -3.58 8.23
C LEU A 97 1.60 -4.17 6.96
N THR A 98 1.92 -3.36 5.95
CA THR A 98 2.65 -3.80 4.76
C THR A 98 3.95 -4.50 5.15
N LEU A 99 4.80 -3.86 5.94
CA LEU A 99 6.06 -4.47 6.40
C LEU A 99 5.82 -5.73 7.24
N THR A 100 4.79 -5.73 8.09
CA THR A 100 4.44 -6.90 8.91
C THR A 100 4.07 -8.09 8.00
N LEU A 101 3.23 -7.87 6.99
CA LEU A 101 2.84 -8.93 6.06
C LEU A 101 4.03 -9.41 5.22
N ASP A 102 4.88 -8.50 4.77
CA ASP A 102 6.07 -8.83 3.98
C ASP A 102 7.04 -9.73 4.75
N MET A 103 7.33 -9.36 6.00
CA MET A 103 8.17 -10.14 6.91
C MET A 103 7.63 -11.55 7.14
N LEU A 104 6.30 -11.73 7.12
CA LEU A 104 5.64 -13.04 7.25
C LEU A 104 5.55 -13.81 5.92
N GLY A 105 6.15 -13.29 4.84
CA GLY A 105 6.10 -13.88 3.50
C GLY A 105 4.72 -13.78 2.84
N HIS A 106 3.92 -12.79 3.24
CA HIS A 106 2.53 -12.61 2.81
C HIS A 106 2.35 -11.49 1.78
N ILE A 107 3.41 -11.09 1.06
CA ILE A 107 3.30 -10.21 -0.11
C ILE A 107 3.82 -10.93 -1.34
N THR A 108 3.08 -10.81 -2.43
CA THR A 108 3.47 -11.28 -3.77
C THR A 108 3.02 -10.27 -4.81
N ASN A 109 3.34 -10.51 -6.08
CA ASN A 109 2.74 -9.78 -7.19
C ASN A 109 1.62 -10.62 -7.81
N ASP A 110 0.50 -9.98 -8.09
CA ASP A 110 -0.59 -10.56 -8.85
C ASP A 110 -0.11 -10.94 -10.26
N ALA A 111 -0.43 -12.16 -10.69
CA ALA A 111 0.14 -12.73 -11.91
C ALA A 111 -0.35 -12.03 -13.19
N ASP A 112 -1.55 -11.46 -13.16
CA ASP A 112 -2.19 -10.85 -14.32
C ASP A 112 -1.86 -9.35 -14.43
N THR A 113 -1.85 -8.65 -13.28
CA THR A 113 -1.67 -7.19 -13.22
C THR A 113 -0.25 -6.76 -12.82
N GLY A 114 0.54 -7.65 -12.21
CA GLY A 114 1.86 -7.34 -11.66
C GLY A 114 1.84 -6.47 -10.40
N LEU A 115 0.67 -6.15 -9.85
CA LEU A 115 0.49 -5.32 -8.65
C LEU A 115 0.81 -6.10 -7.37
N PRO A 116 1.35 -5.45 -6.32
CA PRO A 116 1.62 -6.13 -5.08
C PRO A 116 0.30 -6.41 -4.36
N VAL A 117 0.14 -7.64 -3.90
CA VAL A 117 -1.05 -8.14 -3.21
C VAL A 117 -0.68 -9.02 -2.03
N PRO A 118 -1.53 -9.08 -0.99
CA PRO A 118 -1.39 -10.08 0.05
C PRO A 118 -1.46 -11.50 -0.53
N THR A 119 -0.51 -12.36 -0.16
CA THR A 119 -0.60 -13.80 -0.46
C THR A 119 -1.68 -14.42 0.42
N PRO A 120 -2.73 -15.03 -0.16
CA PRO A 120 -3.84 -15.60 0.59
C PRO A 120 -3.37 -16.63 1.64
N ILE A 121 -3.97 -16.61 2.83
CA ILE A 121 -3.82 -17.71 3.78
C ILE A 121 -4.54 -18.95 3.26
N THR A 122 -4.04 -20.12 3.62
CA THR A 122 -4.71 -21.39 3.32
C THR A 122 -5.78 -21.63 4.38
N MET A 123 -7.03 -21.80 3.94
CA MET A 123 -8.13 -22.28 4.79
C MET A 123 -8.39 -23.76 4.48
N ASP A 124 -8.35 -24.59 5.52
CA ASP A 124 -8.54 -26.05 5.41
C ASP A 124 -9.99 -26.43 5.04
N ASP A 125 -10.97 -25.67 5.53
CA ASP A 125 -12.39 -25.83 5.20
C ASP A 125 -12.89 -24.58 4.47
N GLN A 126 -13.23 -24.76 3.19
CA GLN A 126 -13.78 -23.71 2.33
C GLN A 126 -15.24 -24.00 1.95
N SER A 127 -15.95 -24.80 2.75
CA SER A 127 -17.39 -24.98 2.57
C SER A 127 -18.13 -23.66 2.76
N ASP A 128 -19.23 -23.46 2.02
CA ASP A 128 -20.04 -22.23 2.09
C ASP A 128 -20.52 -21.95 3.52
N GLU A 129 -20.81 -23.00 4.31
CA GLU A 129 -21.19 -22.88 5.71
C GLU A 129 -20.05 -22.29 6.55
N HIS A 130 -18.84 -22.84 6.43
CA HIS A 130 -17.67 -22.38 7.16
C HIS A 130 -17.34 -20.92 6.82
N LEU A 131 -17.30 -20.59 5.53
CA LEU A 131 -17.03 -19.23 5.05
C LEU A 131 -18.09 -18.24 5.52
N SER A 132 -19.38 -18.63 5.51
CA SER A 132 -20.48 -17.80 6.01
C SER A 132 -20.37 -17.54 7.52
N GLN A 133 -19.88 -18.51 8.29
CA GLN A 133 -19.69 -18.36 9.73
C GLN A 133 -18.51 -17.43 10.05
N LEU A 134 -17.37 -17.58 9.37
CA LEU A 134 -16.24 -16.64 9.49
C LEU A 134 -16.65 -15.22 9.10
N ALA A 135 -17.40 -15.08 8.01
CA ALA A 135 -17.94 -13.80 7.58
C ALA A 135 -18.86 -13.18 8.64
N GLY A 136 -19.72 -13.98 9.26
CA GLY A 136 -20.58 -13.54 10.36
C GLY A 136 -19.79 -13.06 11.58
N MET A 137 -18.64 -13.67 11.89
CA MET A 137 -17.78 -13.24 13.00
C MET A 137 -17.10 -11.90 12.72
N LEU A 138 -16.51 -11.74 11.53
CA LEU A 138 -15.81 -10.50 11.13
C LEU A 138 -16.74 -9.29 11.01
N THR A 139 -18.00 -9.54 10.64
CA THR A 139 -19.04 -8.50 10.54
C THR A 139 -19.77 -8.26 11.87
N GLY A 140 -19.39 -8.95 12.95
CA GLY A 140 -20.00 -8.83 14.28
C GLY A 140 -21.43 -9.41 14.38
N GLN A 141 -21.90 -10.14 13.38
CA GLN A 141 -23.19 -10.84 13.39
C GLN A 141 -23.16 -12.10 14.27
N LEU A 142 -21.98 -12.72 14.39
CA LEU A 142 -21.72 -13.90 15.19
C LEU A 142 -20.60 -13.63 16.21
N SER A 143 -20.62 -14.36 17.31
CA SER A 143 -19.54 -14.32 18.29
C SER A 143 -18.31 -15.08 17.78
N TRP A 144 -17.12 -14.60 18.16
CA TRP A 144 -15.84 -15.25 17.85
C TRP A 144 -15.78 -16.66 18.43
N ASP A 145 -15.24 -17.61 17.67
CA ASP A 145 -15.06 -18.99 18.12
C ASP A 145 -13.71 -19.59 17.66
N ASN A 146 -13.56 -20.90 17.89
CA ASN A 146 -12.32 -21.63 17.63
C ASN A 146 -11.87 -21.59 16.16
N ARG A 147 -12.78 -21.44 15.19
CA ARG A 147 -12.42 -21.40 13.76
C ARG A 147 -11.64 -20.13 13.45
N ALA A 148 -12.20 -18.98 13.83
CA ALA A 148 -11.55 -17.69 13.68
C ALA A 148 -10.29 -17.60 14.56
N GLN A 149 -10.34 -18.15 15.78
CA GLN A 149 -9.18 -18.20 16.66
C GLN A 149 -8.02 -19.00 16.07
N THR A 150 -8.30 -20.13 15.38
CA THR A 150 -7.25 -20.95 14.76
C THR A 150 -6.48 -20.17 13.69
N LEU A 151 -7.17 -19.34 12.90
CA LEU A 151 -6.52 -18.49 11.89
C LEU A 151 -5.65 -17.42 12.54
N VAL A 152 -6.11 -16.81 13.63
CA VAL A 152 -5.31 -15.85 14.41
C VAL A 152 -4.10 -16.52 15.05
N ASP A 153 -4.26 -17.72 15.62
CA ASP A 153 -3.18 -18.47 16.25
C ASP A 153 -2.11 -18.88 15.23
N GLN A 154 -2.49 -19.25 14.01
CA GLN A 154 -1.54 -19.52 12.92
C GLN A 154 -0.74 -18.26 12.54
N MET A 155 -1.38 -17.10 12.46
CA MET A 155 -0.68 -15.84 12.21
C MET A 155 0.24 -15.47 13.39
N GLN A 156 -0.20 -15.74 14.62
CA GLN A 156 0.60 -15.55 15.82
C GLN A 156 1.86 -16.44 15.82
N GLU A 157 1.73 -17.71 15.46
CA GLU A 157 2.87 -18.65 15.36
C GLU A 157 3.91 -18.14 14.36
N LYS A 158 3.48 -17.75 13.16
CA LYS A 158 4.39 -17.15 12.16
C LYS A 158 5.07 -15.88 12.65
N LEU A 159 4.34 -15.04 13.39
CA LEU A 159 4.90 -13.84 14.00
C LEU A 159 5.98 -14.16 15.03
N ASP A 160 5.76 -15.18 15.87
CA ASP A 160 6.72 -15.60 16.88
C ASP A 160 7.95 -16.26 16.25
N GLU A 161 7.81 -16.94 15.12
CA GLU A 161 8.92 -17.45 14.32
C GLU A 161 9.74 -16.32 13.67
N ALA A 162 9.07 -15.33 13.08
CA ALA A 162 9.71 -14.20 12.42
C ALA A 162 10.34 -13.21 13.41
N LEU A 163 9.75 -13.06 14.60
CA LEU A 163 10.19 -12.17 15.67
C LEU A 163 10.28 -12.91 17.01
N PRO A 164 11.34 -13.72 17.23
CA PRO A 164 11.51 -14.46 18.48
C PRO A 164 11.59 -13.56 19.73
N ASP A 165 12.04 -12.32 19.56
CA ASP A 165 12.13 -11.30 20.62
C ASP A 165 10.82 -10.51 20.81
N GLY A 166 9.78 -10.83 20.02
CA GLY A 166 8.44 -10.28 20.08
C GLY A 166 8.20 -9.01 19.25
N TYR A 167 6.92 -8.75 18.96
CA TYR A 167 6.46 -7.55 18.26
C TYR A 167 6.34 -6.36 19.22
N ARG A 168 7.41 -5.56 19.32
CA ARG A 168 7.43 -4.36 20.17
C ARG A 168 6.66 -3.21 19.51
N MET A 169 5.39 -3.07 19.88
CA MET A 169 4.46 -2.16 19.20
C MET A 169 5.00 -0.74 18.96
N ASN A 170 5.62 -0.12 19.97
CA ASN A 170 6.16 1.24 19.83
C ASN A 170 7.25 1.33 18.74
N ASP A 171 8.18 0.36 18.71
CA ASP A 171 9.26 0.32 17.72
C ASP A 171 8.67 0.16 16.31
N TRP A 172 7.62 -0.65 16.18
CA TRP A 172 6.91 -0.87 14.91
C TRP A 172 6.09 0.33 14.46
N VAL A 173 5.46 1.07 15.38
CA VAL A 173 4.79 2.34 15.07
C VAL A 173 5.81 3.37 14.59
N ASP A 174 6.97 3.47 15.25
CA ASP A 174 8.03 4.39 14.83
C ASP A 174 8.61 3.99 13.47
N MET A 175 8.79 2.69 13.21
CA MET A 175 9.17 2.17 11.89
C MET A 175 8.12 2.51 10.83
N GLY A 176 6.83 2.31 11.13
CA GLY A 176 5.73 2.67 10.24
C GLY A 176 5.74 4.15 9.85
N ARG A 177 6.03 5.06 10.80
CA ARG A 177 6.16 6.50 10.54
C ARG A 177 7.35 6.81 9.64
N LEU A 178 8.49 6.17 9.91
CA LEU A 178 9.71 6.34 9.12
C LEU A 178 9.47 5.89 7.67
N LEU A 179 8.89 4.71 7.48
CA LEU A 179 8.56 4.18 6.16
C LEU A 179 7.52 5.03 5.44
N ALA A 180 6.46 5.47 6.12
CA ALA A 180 5.44 6.33 5.52
C ALA A 180 6.02 7.67 5.05
N HIS A 181 6.94 8.26 5.82
CA HIS A 181 7.63 9.47 5.40
C HIS A 181 8.51 9.22 4.17
N GLY A 182 9.34 8.16 4.18
CA GLY A 182 10.19 7.79 3.05
C GLY A 182 9.38 7.49 1.79
N ALA A 183 8.33 6.67 1.90
CA ALA A 183 7.39 6.36 0.84
C ALA A 183 6.72 7.63 0.29
N SER A 184 6.35 8.59 1.14
CA SER A 184 5.81 9.87 0.71
C SER A 184 6.81 10.68 -0.11
N VAL A 185 8.07 10.77 0.31
CA VAL A 185 9.12 11.50 -0.42
C VAL A 185 9.38 10.81 -1.77
N THR A 186 9.66 9.51 -1.75
CA THR A 186 9.95 8.73 -2.96
C THR A 186 8.78 8.72 -3.95
N SER A 187 7.54 8.54 -3.50
CA SER A 187 6.35 8.59 -4.36
C SER A 187 6.13 9.98 -4.94
N THR A 188 6.41 11.05 -4.19
CA THR A 188 6.32 12.43 -4.70
C THR A 188 7.34 12.67 -5.81
N LEU A 189 8.58 12.20 -5.63
CA LEU A 189 9.64 12.31 -6.63
C LEU A 189 9.33 11.50 -7.89
N LEU A 190 8.87 10.25 -7.71
CA LEU A 190 8.41 9.42 -8.83
C LEU A 190 7.22 10.03 -9.57
N ALA A 191 6.27 10.63 -8.86
CA ALA A 191 5.12 11.32 -9.46
C ALA A 191 5.55 12.56 -10.25
N ALA A 192 6.48 13.36 -9.72
CA ALA A 192 7.02 14.51 -10.43
C ALA A 192 7.76 14.08 -11.71
N GLN A 193 8.59 13.04 -11.62
CA GLN A 193 9.27 12.45 -12.76
C GLN A 193 8.26 11.90 -13.79
N THR A 194 7.21 11.21 -13.33
CA THR A 194 6.15 10.66 -14.17
C THR A 194 5.41 11.77 -14.92
N ALA A 195 5.07 12.86 -14.22
CA ALA A 195 4.43 14.02 -14.83
C ALA A 195 5.34 14.67 -15.88
N TYR A 196 6.64 14.83 -15.59
CA TYR A 196 7.59 15.34 -16.56
C TYR A 196 7.67 14.43 -17.79
N ALA A 197 7.76 13.11 -17.61
CA ALA A 197 7.78 12.15 -18.70
C ALA A 197 6.53 12.25 -19.59
N TYR A 198 5.33 12.31 -19.01
CA TYR A 198 4.08 12.52 -19.76
C TYR A 198 4.06 13.86 -20.50
N SER A 199 4.66 14.91 -19.96
CA SER A 199 4.70 16.23 -20.60
C SER A 199 5.57 16.27 -21.86
N MET A 200 6.54 15.36 -21.97
CA MET A 200 7.42 15.22 -23.13
C MET A 200 6.79 14.41 -24.26
N GLU A 201 5.75 13.62 -23.99
CA GLU A 201 5.06 12.82 -25.00
C GLU A 201 4.16 13.71 -25.90
N PRO A 202 4.07 13.40 -27.21
CA PRO A 202 3.19 14.13 -28.12
C PRO A 202 1.71 13.78 -27.87
N GLY A 203 0.83 14.79 -27.93
CA GLY A 203 -0.62 14.61 -27.80
C GLY A 203 -1.25 15.46 -26.72
N THR A 204 -2.57 15.52 -26.70
CA THR A 204 -3.33 16.27 -25.68
C THR A 204 -3.53 15.48 -24.40
N GLU A 205 -3.73 14.16 -24.50
CA GLU A 205 -3.97 13.28 -23.36
C GLU A 205 -2.76 13.11 -22.42
N PRO A 206 -1.53 12.84 -22.92
CA PRO A 206 -0.34 12.82 -22.05
C PRO A 206 -0.11 14.17 -21.34
N ARG A 207 -0.30 15.29 -22.04
CA ARG A 207 -0.19 16.62 -21.44
C ARG A 207 -1.22 16.87 -20.35
N GLN A 208 -2.46 16.43 -20.56
CA GLN A 208 -3.50 16.54 -19.53
C GLN A 208 -3.14 15.69 -18.31
N THR A 209 -2.69 14.44 -18.52
CA THR A 209 -2.23 13.54 -17.45
C THR A 209 -1.10 14.17 -16.63
N ALA A 210 -0.11 14.78 -17.29
CA ALA A 210 0.97 15.49 -16.60
C ALA A 210 0.43 16.63 -15.71
N LEU A 211 -0.48 17.44 -16.24
CA LEU A 211 -1.10 18.54 -15.48
C LEU A 211 -1.93 18.05 -14.30
N ASP A 212 -2.63 16.92 -14.45
CA ASP A 212 -3.44 16.33 -13.38
C ASP A 212 -2.54 15.82 -12.24
N ILE A 213 -1.43 15.15 -12.55
CA ILE A 213 -0.43 14.73 -11.54
C ILE A 213 0.17 15.94 -10.83
N ILE A 214 0.60 16.97 -11.56
CA ILE A 214 1.17 18.21 -10.98
C ILE A 214 0.17 18.89 -10.05
N THR A 215 -1.10 18.98 -10.48
CA THR A 215 -2.18 19.59 -9.70
C THR A 215 -2.43 18.77 -8.43
N TRP A 216 -2.43 17.44 -8.53
CA TRP A 216 -2.56 16.56 -7.38
C TRP A 216 -1.42 16.78 -6.39
N LEU A 217 -0.15 16.81 -6.84
CA LEU A 217 1.02 17.00 -5.98
C LEU A 217 0.96 18.34 -5.25
N LYS A 218 0.64 19.43 -5.95
CA LYS A 218 0.51 20.75 -5.33
C LYS A 218 -0.61 20.83 -4.29
N THR A 219 -1.70 20.10 -4.52
CA THR A 219 -2.87 20.10 -3.64
C THR A 219 -2.63 19.24 -2.39
N ASN A 220 -2.04 18.07 -2.56
CA ASN A 220 -1.97 17.04 -1.52
C ASN A 220 -0.59 16.96 -0.84
N ARG A 221 0.47 17.48 -1.46
CA ARG A 221 1.84 17.48 -0.93
C ARG A 221 2.47 18.88 -0.93
N PRO A 222 1.78 19.97 -0.55
CA PRO A 222 2.28 21.34 -0.73
C PRO A 222 3.57 21.65 0.05
N THR A 223 3.86 20.90 1.13
CA THR A 223 5.08 21.05 1.92
C THR A 223 6.29 20.34 1.31
N LEU A 224 6.07 19.23 0.60
CA LEU A 224 7.13 18.49 -0.12
C LEU A 224 7.31 19.06 -1.52
N PHE A 225 6.23 19.18 -2.28
CA PHE A 225 6.22 19.64 -3.67
C PHE A 225 5.83 21.12 -3.77
N ASN A 226 6.77 21.98 -3.41
CA ASN A 226 6.57 23.43 -3.41
C ASN A 226 7.12 24.09 -4.68
N LEU A 227 6.32 24.11 -5.73
CA LEU A 227 6.69 24.74 -7.00
C LEU A 227 6.09 26.15 -7.18
N PRO A 228 6.91 27.15 -7.60
CA PRO A 228 6.41 28.47 -7.95
C PRO A 228 5.55 28.45 -9.22
N SER A 229 5.78 27.50 -10.14
CA SER A 229 5.05 27.38 -11.40
C SER A 229 4.85 25.91 -11.79
N PRO A 230 3.66 25.51 -12.30
CA PRO A 230 3.35 24.13 -12.67
C PRO A 230 3.88 23.75 -14.08
N GLN A 231 4.93 24.41 -14.56
CA GLN A 231 5.48 24.16 -15.90
C GLN A 231 6.42 22.95 -15.87
N PRO A 232 6.48 22.13 -16.95
CA PRO A 232 7.34 20.93 -17.01
C PRO A 232 8.79 21.17 -16.58
N GLN A 233 9.40 22.26 -17.02
CA GLN A 233 10.78 22.57 -16.64
C GLN A 233 10.94 22.82 -15.14
N ALA A 234 10.00 23.52 -14.50
CA ALA A 234 10.05 23.75 -13.06
C ALA A 234 9.85 22.43 -12.27
N VAL A 235 9.03 21.51 -12.79
CA VAL A 235 8.86 20.17 -12.23
C VAL A 235 10.16 19.37 -12.34
N TYR A 236 10.82 19.42 -13.49
CA TYR A 236 12.12 18.78 -13.70
C TYR A 236 13.19 19.35 -12.76
N ASP A 237 13.33 20.68 -12.71
CA ASP A 237 14.34 21.34 -11.88
C ASP A 237 14.19 20.94 -10.40
N TRP A 238 12.94 20.95 -9.89
CA TRP A 238 12.65 20.53 -8.52
C TRP A 238 12.92 19.04 -8.29
N TRP A 239 12.41 18.16 -9.16
CA TRP A 239 12.64 16.72 -8.99
C TRP A 239 14.15 16.41 -9.03
N HIS A 240 14.89 17.04 -9.94
CA HIS A 240 16.32 16.83 -10.07
C HIS A 240 17.10 17.32 -8.85
N GLU A 241 16.74 18.48 -8.28
CA GLU A 241 17.32 19.00 -7.03
C GLU A 241 17.09 18.05 -5.85
N HIS A 242 15.93 17.41 -5.79
CA HIS A 242 15.49 16.57 -4.67
C HIS A 242 15.66 15.06 -4.89
N ALA A 243 16.15 14.62 -6.05
CA ALA A 243 16.20 13.21 -6.42
C ALA A 243 16.94 12.33 -5.39
N ALA A 244 18.01 12.86 -4.79
CA ALA A 244 18.82 12.16 -3.81
C ALA A 244 18.10 11.97 -2.45
N ASP A 245 17.03 12.70 -2.17
CA ASP A 245 16.29 12.62 -0.91
C ASP A 245 15.57 11.27 -0.75
N ALA A 246 15.33 10.55 -1.85
CA ALA A 246 14.79 9.18 -1.82
C ALA A 246 15.82 8.12 -1.39
N ASN A 247 17.12 8.40 -1.50
CA ASN A 247 18.16 7.38 -1.33
C ASN A 247 18.17 6.73 0.06
N PRO A 248 18.09 7.49 1.18
CA PRO A 248 18.10 6.88 2.52
C PRO A 248 16.96 5.90 2.74
N TYR A 249 15.78 6.19 2.19
CA TYR A 249 14.62 5.30 2.27
C TYR A 249 14.82 4.03 1.43
N LEU A 250 15.31 4.19 0.19
CA LEU A 250 15.58 3.05 -0.70
C LEU A 250 16.70 2.15 -0.15
N ASP A 251 17.72 2.74 0.49
CA ASP A 251 18.76 1.99 1.20
C ASP A 251 18.19 1.25 2.40
N LEU A 252 17.34 1.90 3.21
CA LEU A 252 16.67 1.27 4.35
C LEU A 252 15.84 0.05 3.92
N LEU A 253 15.03 0.15 2.87
CA LEU A 253 14.23 -0.97 2.36
C LEU A 253 15.11 -2.14 1.91
N ALA A 254 16.20 -1.85 1.20
CA ALA A 254 17.14 -2.87 0.74
C ALA A 254 17.90 -3.54 1.89
N ASP A 255 18.35 -2.76 2.87
CA ASP A 255 19.08 -3.25 4.05
C ASP A 255 18.18 -4.11 4.96
N MET A 256 16.89 -3.76 5.05
CA MET A 256 15.89 -4.54 5.77
C MET A 256 15.44 -5.80 4.99
N GLY A 257 15.77 -5.89 3.70
CA GLY A 257 15.28 -6.95 2.82
C GLY A 257 13.80 -6.84 2.46
N ALA A 258 13.15 -5.71 2.77
CA ALA A 258 11.76 -5.43 2.39
C ALA A 258 11.62 -5.17 0.88
N GLU A 259 12.70 -4.74 0.23
CA GLU A 259 12.72 -4.60 -1.21
C GLU A 259 14.06 -5.06 -1.78
N THR A 260 14.06 -5.53 -3.03
CA THR A 260 15.30 -5.99 -3.65
C THR A 260 16.22 -4.81 -3.93
N LYS A 261 17.53 -5.00 -3.67
CA LYS A 261 18.54 -4.00 -4.04
C LYS A 261 18.44 -3.58 -5.50
N GLN A 262 18.13 -4.51 -6.40
CA GLN A 262 17.93 -4.22 -7.82
C GLN A 262 16.76 -3.26 -8.08
N ALA A 263 15.61 -3.46 -7.42
CA ALA A 263 14.47 -2.58 -7.55
C ALA A 263 14.79 -1.18 -6.99
N CYS A 264 15.38 -1.12 -5.80
CA CYS A 264 15.82 0.15 -5.19
C CYS A 264 16.82 0.89 -6.08
N ASP A 265 17.86 0.22 -6.59
CA ASP A 265 18.86 0.83 -7.47
C ASP A 265 18.25 1.27 -8.82
N SER A 266 17.23 0.57 -9.30
CA SER A 266 16.48 0.99 -10.50
C SER A 266 15.71 2.29 -10.25
N VAL A 267 15.10 2.46 -9.06
CA VAL A 267 14.42 3.71 -8.69
C VAL A 267 15.45 4.84 -8.60
N LYS A 268 16.58 4.62 -7.93
CA LYS A 268 17.65 5.62 -7.82
C LYS A 268 18.16 6.03 -9.20
N THR A 269 18.38 5.06 -10.09
CA THR A 269 18.82 5.32 -11.46
C THR A 269 17.79 6.12 -12.21
N LEU A 270 16.52 5.77 -12.11
CA LEU A 270 15.41 6.49 -12.73
C LEU A 270 15.33 7.94 -12.24
N LEU A 271 15.42 8.15 -10.92
CA LEU A 271 15.39 9.47 -10.30
C LEU A 271 16.63 10.33 -10.65
N ALA A 272 17.73 9.71 -11.08
CA ALA A 272 18.95 10.38 -11.49
C ALA A 272 19.08 10.61 -13.01
N GLN A 273 18.07 10.27 -13.81
CA GLN A 273 18.11 10.46 -15.27
C GLN A 273 18.07 11.94 -15.65
N GLU A 274 18.96 12.33 -16.56
CA GLU A 274 19.04 13.67 -17.16
C GLU A 274 17.99 13.89 -18.25
#